data_AF-A0A4Q9HBG7-F1
#
_entry.id   AF-A0A4Q9HBG7-F1
#
_cell.length_a   1.000
_cell.length_b   1.000
_cell.length_c   1.000
_cell.angle_alpha   90.00
_cell.angle_beta   90.00
_cell.angle_gamma   90.00
#
_symmetry.space_group_name_H-M   'P 1'
#
loop_
_entity.id
_entity.type
_entity.pdbx_description
1 polymer ?
#
loop_
_entity_poly.entity_id
_entity_poly.type
_entity_poly.pdbx_seq_one_letter_code
_entity_poly.pdbx_strand_id
1 'polypeptide(L)'
;MKAIKIFSIIMLFFTVNVSAQQISSADLQVTGLTCSMCSNATQKSLETLNFISSVKPDLNKNIFVLTFKKDANINLDLVRKKVQDAGFSVGGLTASFNFNQVKIDDKGQAIVDGNVYRFVNAKSKTLNGTVKASVVDKNFISGSAFKKQATTANSDAYASGTGVVNGKKTRIYHLVLS
;
A
#
# COMPACT_ATOMS: atom_id res chain seq x y z
N MET A 1 59.44 -17.93 22.79
CA MET A 1 58.64 -16.73 23.12
C MET A 1 58.17 -16.05 21.84
N LYS A 2 56.93 -16.31 21.41
CA LYS A 2 56.14 -15.37 20.59
C LYS A 2 54.70 -15.54 21.05
N ALA A 3 54.21 -14.52 21.74
CA ALA A 3 52.92 -14.46 22.36
C ALA A 3 52.00 -13.55 21.53
N ILE A 4 50.69 -13.83 21.56
CA ILE A 4 49.58 -12.87 21.33
C ILE A 4 49.39 -12.53 19.82
N LYS A 5 48.22 -12.62 19.19
CA LYS A 5 46.90 -12.22 19.68
C LYS A 5 45.76 -13.06 19.10
N ILE A 6 44.95 -13.59 20.01
CA ILE A 6 43.53 -13.86 19.77
C ILE A 6 42.86 -12.48 19.64
N PHE A 7 42.37 -12.16 18.44
CA PHE A 7 41.40 -11.09 18.21
C PHE A 7 40.45 -11.67 17.15
N SER A 8 39.45 -12.44 17.60
CA SER A 8 38.11 -11.89 17.83
C SER A 8 37.63 -11.12 16.59
N ILE A 9 36.98 -11.84 15.69
CA ILE A 9 35.78 -11.41 14.96
C ILE A 9 35.16 -12.72 14.45
N ILE A 10 34.43 -13.37 15.36
CA ILE A 10 33.27 -14.14 14.95
C ILE A 10 32.33 -13.10 14.34
N MET A 11 32.39 -12.98 13.02
CA MET A 11 31.40 -12.23 12.27
C MET A 11 30.11 -13.04 12.32
N LEU A 12 29.38 -12.87 13.43
CA LEU A 12 28.00 -13.29 13.54
C LEU A 12 27.26 -12.56 12.42
N PHE A 13 27.06 -13.23 11.29
CA PHE A 13 26.07 -12.86 10.31
C PHE A 13 24.71 -12.98 11.02
N PHE A 14 24.33 -11.94 11.76
CA PHE A 14 22.96 -11.72 12.13
C PHE A 14 22.18 -11.58 10.83
N THR A 15 21.60 -12.67 10.36
CA THR A 15 20.50 -12.63 9.40
C THR A 15 19.35 -11.97 10.12
N VAL A 16 19.32 -10.64 10.10
CA VAL A 16 18.14 -9.88 10.48
C VAL A 16 17.07 -10.23 9.45
N ASN A 17 16.18 -11.15 9.80
CA ASN A 17 14.93 -11.34 9.08
C ASN A 17 14.07 -10.10 9.37
N VAL A 18 14.35 -9.01 8.65
CA VAL A 18 13.50 -7.82 8.66
C VAL A 18 12.29 -8.12 7.77
N SER A 19 11.27 -8.69 8.39
CA SER A 19 9.90 -8.79 7.91
C SER A 19 9.03 -8.63 9.17
N ALA A 20 8.03 -7.76 9.27
CA ALA A 20 7.10 -7.28 8.25
C ALA A 20 7.10 -5.76 8.11
N GLN A 21 7.07 -5.32 6.86
CA GLN A 21 6.92 -3.95 6.46
C GLN A 21 5.43 -3.60 6.31
N GLN A 22 4.72 -3.49 7.43
CA GLN A 22 3.26 -3.46 7.38
C GLN A 22 2.64 -2.12 6.97
N ILE A 23 1.49 -2.21 6.29
CA ILE A 23 0.52 -1.12 6.22
C ILE A 23 -0.28 -1.16 7.55
N SER A 24 -0.25 -0.08 8.34
CA SER A 24 -0.94 -0.06 9.64
C SER A 24 -2.40 0.40 9.54
N SER A 25 -2.67 1.34 8.64
CA SER A 25 -4.01 1.89 8.44
C SER A 25 -4.22 2.39 7.02
N ALA A 26 -5.47 2.63 6.65
CA ALA A 26 -5.83 3.35 5.44
C ALA A 26 -7.05 4.24 5.65
N ASP A 27 -6.98 5.44 5.07
CA ASP A 27 -8.10 6.35 4.91
C ASP A 27 -8.79 6.01 3.58
N LEU A 28 -9.99 5.44 3.63
CA LEU A 28 -10.77 5.00 2.48
C LEU A 28 -11.94 5.96 2.23
N GLN A 29 -11.91 6.66 1.10
CA GLN A 29 -13.04 7.43 0.62
C GLN A 29 -13.91 6.55 -0.28
N VAL A 30 -15.22 6.53 -0.03
CA VAL A 30 -16.21 5.81 -0.83
C VAL A 30 -17.20 6.81 -1.41
N THR A 31 -17.52 6.67 -2.69
CA THR A 31 -18.48 7.52 -3.40
C THR A 31 -19.80 6.79 -3.60
N GLY A 32 -20.91 7.55 -3.60
CA GLY A 32 -22.26 7.01 -3.75
C GLY A 32 -22.96 6.63 -2.43
N LEU A 33 -22.34 6.88 -1.28
CA LEU A 33 -22.96 6.67 0.04
C LEU A 33 -23.89 7.83 0.40
N THR A 34 -25.10 7.83 -0.15
CA THR A 34 -26.12 8.86 0.12
C THR A 34 -27.12 8.48 1.22
N CYS A 35 -27.09 7.23 1.70
CA CYS A 35 -27.97 6.71 2.74
C CYS A 35 -27.16 6.11 3.90
N SER A 36 -27.63 6.28 5.14
CA SER A 36 -27.00 5.71 6.33
C SER A 36 -26.93 4.18 6.29
N MET A 37 -27.95 3.52 5.72
CA MET A 37 -27.95 2.07 5.51
C MET A 37 -26.89 1.61 4.52
N CYS A 38 -26.66 2.36 3.43
CA CYS A 38 -25.61 2.09 2.45
C CYS A 38 -24.21 2.14 3.08
N SER A 39 -23.98 3.14 3.95
CA SER A 39 -22.72 3.29 4.68
C SER A 39 -22.48 2.10 5.61
N ASN A 40 -23.49 1.71 6.40
CA ASN A 40 -23.40 0.57 7.32
C ASN A 40 -23.17 -0.76 6.57
N ALA A 41 -23.85 -0.99 5.44
CA ALA A 41 -23.65 -2.19 4.64
C ALA A 41 -22.22 -2.28 4.08
N THR A 42 -21.67 -1.16 3.61
CA THR A 42 -20.29 -1.08 3.13
C THR A 42 -19.30 -1.33 4.26
N GLN A 43 -19.50 -0.72 5.43
CA GLN A 43 -18.69 -0.96 6.61
C GLN A 43 -18.66 -2.45 6.98
N LYS A 44 -19.83 -3.09 7.12
CA LYS A 44 -19.92 -4.52 7.44
C LYS A 44 -19.25 -5.39 6.39
N SER A 45 -19.38 -5.04 5.10
CA SER A 45 -18.69 -5.73 4.01
C SER A 45 -17.18 -5.69 4.19
N LEU A 46 -16.61 -4.52 4.53
CA LEU A 46 -15.18 -4.36 4.78
C LEU A 46 -14.72 -5.16 6.01
N GLU A 47 -15.49 -5.16 7.09
CA GLU A 47 -15.18 -5.91 8.33
C GLU A 47 -15.05 -7.43 8.11
N THR A 48 -15.61 -7.97 7.03
CA THR A 48 -15.43 -9.40 6.68
C THR A 48 -14.02 -9.76 6.18
N LEU A 49 -13.18 -8.77 5.85
CA LEU A 49 -11.82 -9.01 5.39
C LEU A 49 -10.94 -9.43 6.57
N ASN A 50 -10.35 -10.63 6.49
CA ASN A 50 -9.60 -11.25 7.60
C ASN A 50 -8.38 -10.44 8.08
N PHE A 51 -7.82 -9.57 7.23
CA PHE A 51 -6.68 -8.69 7.54
C PHE A 51 -7.10 -7.34 8.13
N ILE A 52 -8.39 -7.02 8.20
CA ILE A 52 -8.90 -5.81 8.84
C ILE A 52 -9.17 -6.08 10.32
N SER A 53 -8.65 -5.21 11.19
CA SER A 53 -8.88 -5.23 12.62
C SER A 53 -10.11 -4.40 13.01
N SER A 54 -10.30 -3.24 12.38
CA SER A 54 -11.48 -2.40 12.60
C SER A 54 -11.74 -1.47 11.43
N VAL A 55 -13.00 -1.12 11.24
CA VAL A 55 -13.47 -0.08 10.31
C VAL A 55 -14.19 0.97 11.13
N LYS A 56 -13.75 2.23 11.05
CA LYS A 56 -14.39 3.35 11.76
C LYS A 56 -14.74 4.46 10.78
N PRO A 57 -16.00 4.91 10.68
CA PRO A 57 -16.33 6.08 9.89
C PRO A 57 -15.76 7.35 10.55
N ASP A 58 -15.14 8.23 9.76
CA ASP A 58 -14.83 9.62 10.11
C ASP A 58 -15.75 10.52 9.27
N LEU A 59 -16.84 10.97 9.89
CA LEU A 59 -17.87 11.77 9.24
C LEU A 59 -17.39 13.17 8.87
N ASN A 60 -16.40 13.72 9.58
CA ASN A 60 -15.86 15.04 9.30
C ASN A 60 -15.05 15.02 7.99
N LYS A 61 -14.34 13.92 7.75
CA LYS A 61 -13.54 13.72 6.53
C LYS A 61 -14.27 12.95 5.43
N ASN A 62 -15.45 12.42 5.72
CA ASN A 62 -16.23 11.56 4.83
C ASN A 62 -15.41 10.35 4.31
N ILE A 63 -14.78 9.63 5.24
CA ILE A 63 -13.97 8.43 4.96
C ILE A 63 -14.28 7.31 5.95
N PHE A 64 -13.87 6.09 5.62
CA PHE A 64 -13.63 5.01 6.57
C PHE A 64 -12.15 4.93 6.92
N VAL A 65 -11.85 5.00 8.21
CA VAL A 65 -10.53 4.69 8.75
C VAL A 65 -10.44 3.19 8.96
N LEU A 66 -9.63 2.53 8.14
CA LEU A 66 -9.34 1.11 8.24
C LEU A 66 -8.11 0.93 9.11
N THR A 67 -8.18 0.03 10.09
CA THR A 67 -7.01 -0.43 10.85
C THR A 67 -6.76 -1.88 10.49
N PHE A 68 -5.52 -2.20 10.11
CA PHE A 68 -5.15 -3.55 9.70
C PHE A 68 -4.56 -4.33 10.87
N LYS A 69 -4.70 -5.66 10.81
CA LYS A 69 -4.08 -6.56 11.78
C LYS A 69 -2.57 -6.55 11.55
N LYS A 70 -1.82 -6.67 12.65
CA LYS A 70 -0.37 -6.79 12.61
C LYS A 70 0.03 -8.06 11.83
N ASP A 71 1.08 -7.97 11.02
CA ASP A 71 1.67 -9.08 10.26
C ASP A 71 0.70 -9.78 9.28
N ALA A 72 -0.44 -9.14 8.96
CA ALA A 72 -1.39 -9.66 7.99
C ALA A 72 -0.97 -9.32 6.56
N ASN A 73 -1.24 -10.23 5.62
CA ASN A 73 -1.07 -9.94 4.19
C ASN A 73 -2.23 -9.06 3.71
N ILE A 74 -1.95 -7.76 3.54
CA ILE A 74 -2.95 -6.75 3.20
C ILE A 74 -3.09 -6.65 1.68
N ASN A 75 -4.30 -6.93 1.20
CA ASN A 75 -4.63 -6.82 -0.21
C ASN A 75 -5.61 -5.67 -0.44
N LEU A 76 -5.11 -4.56 -0.98
CA LEU A 76 -5.91 -3.36 -1.24
C LEU A 76 -6.94 -3.57 -2.36
N ASP A 77 -6.71 -4.52 -3.28
CA ASP A 77 -7.71 -4.88 -4.30
C ASP A 77 -8.92 -5.58 -3.70
N LEU A 78 -8.76 -6.33 -2.61
CA LEU A 78 -9.90 -6.91 -1.87
C LEU A 78 -10.72 -5.83 -1.16
N VAL A 79 -10.08 -4.79 -0.61
CA VAL A 79 -10.77 -3.62 -0.05
C VAL A 79 -11.62 -2.95 -1.14
N ARG A 80 -11.02 -2.61 -2.28
CA ARG A 80 -11.74 -2.07 -3.44
C ARG A 80 -12.89 -2.97 -3.87
N LYS A 81 -12.64 -4.28 -3.99
CA LYS A 81 -13.65 -5.24 -4.43
C LYS A 81 -14.83 -5.29 -3.47
N LYS A 82 -14.62 -5.27 -2.14
CA LYS A 82 -15.72 -5.24 -1.15
C LYS A 82 -16.59 -4.00 -1.26
N VAL A 83 -16.00 -2.84 -1.58
CA VAL A 83 -16.74 -1.61 -1.85
C VAL A 83 -17.56 -1.73 -3.13
N GLN A 84 -16.97 -2.27 -4.20
CA GLN A 84 -17.63 -2.46 -5.50
C GLN A 84 -18.75 -3.50 -5.46
N ASP A 85 -18.52 -4.62 -4.77
CA ASP A 85 -19.53 -5.67 -4.58
C ASP A 85 -20.70 -5.16 -3.72
N ALA A 86 -20.51 -4.11 -2.91
CA ALA A 86 -21.57 -3.42 -2.19
C ALA A 86 -22.31 -2.37 -3.04
N GLY A 87 -21.95 -2.21 -4.32
CA GLY A 87 -22.60 -1.27 -5.26
C GLY A 87 -22.02 0.15 -5.27
N PHE A 88 -20.88 0.37 -4.62
CA PHE A 88 -20.24 1.68 -4.49
C PHE A 88 -18.90 1.76 -5.21
N SER A 89 -18.32 2.95 -5.27
CA SER A 89 -17.01 3.18 -5.89
C SER A 89 -16.01 3.73 -4.89
N VAL A 90 -14.74 3.41 -5.08
CA VAL A 90 -13.66 4.01 -4.29
C VAL A 90 -13.35 5.41 -4.87
N GLY A 91 -13.40 6.43 -4.02
CA GLY A 91 -13.02 7.80 -4.37
C GLY A 91 -11.54 8.11 -4.12
N GLY A 92 -10.93 7.36 -3.20
CA GLY A 92 -9.52 7.47 -2.83
C GLY A 92 -9.17 6.46 -1.74
N LEU A 93 -7.92 6.02 -1.71
CA LEU A 93 -7.38 5.20 -0.63
C LEU A 93 -5.96 5.68 -0.31
N THR A 94 -5.77 6.19 0.91
CA THR A 94 -4.45 6.62 1.41
C THR A 94 -4.02 5.72 2.55
N ALA A 95 -2.98 4.92 2.32
CA ALA A 95 -2.46 3.97 3.29
C ALA A 95 -1.26 4.53 4.06
N SER A 96 -1.14 4.18 5.34
CA SER A 96 0.03 4.46 6.18
C SER A 96 0.95 3.24 6.17
N PHE A 97 2.07 3.37 5.47
CA PHE A 97 3.10 2.34 5.34
C PHE A 97 4.19 2.56 6.38
N ASN A 98 4.70 1.50 6.99
CA ASN A 98 5.83 1.61 7.91
C ASN A 98 7.11 1.19 7.21
N PHE A 99 7.76 2.18 6.57
CA PHE A 99 9.14 2.31 6.07
C PHE A 99 10.28 1.76 6.97
N ASN A 100 11.23 0.96 6.48
CA ASN A 100 12.42 0.46 7.15
C ASN A 100 13.50 0.30 6.09
N GLN A 101 14.12 1.44 5.76
CA GLN A 101 15.18 1.53 4.76
C GLN A 101 14.82 0.95 3.37
N VAL A 102 13.56 1.14 2.94
CA VAL A 102 13.10 0.65 1.62
C VAL A 102 13.65 1.56 0.53
N LYS A 103 14.50 1.01 -0.33
CA LYS A 103 15.06 1.72 -1.49
C LYS A 103 14.06 1.73 -2.65
N ILE A 104 13.81 2.91 -3.18
CA ILE A 104 13.09 3.14 -4.42
C ILE A 104 14.11 3.28 -5.54
N ASP A 105 13.95 2.50 -6.61
CA ASP A 105 14.83 2.56 -7.78
C ASP A 105 14.58 3.79 -8.68
N ASP A 106 15.31 3.85 -9.79
CA ASP A 106 15.23 4.92 -10.79
C ASP A 106 13.87 4.98 -11.53
N LYS A 107 13.13 3.86 -11.54
CA LYS A 107 11.76 3.76 -12.07
C LYS A 107 10.70 4.06 -11.01
N GLY A 108 11.11 4.40 -9.79
CA GLY A 108 10.19 4.65 -8.68
C GLY A 108 9.65 3.36 -8.06
N GLN A 109 10.23 2.19 -8.35
CA GLN A 109 9.74 0.90 -7.88
C GLN A 109 10.40 0.47 -6.57
N ALA A 110 9.60 -0.18 -5.71
CA ALA A 110 10.06 -0.88 -4.53
C ALA A 110 9.30 -2.21 -4.40
N ILE A 111 10.00 -3.25 -3.92
CA ILE A 111 9.39 -4.55 -3.59
C ILE A 111 9.38 -4.68 -2.07
N VAL A 112 8.20 -4.86 -1.50
CA VAL A 112 7.97 -4.85 -0.05
C VAL A 112 6.97 -5.93 0.29
N ASP A 113 7.35 -6.87 1.16
CA ASP A 113 6.52 -8.02 1.58
C ASP A 113 5.84 -8.76 0.41
N GLY A 114 6.59 -8.97 -0.68
CA GLY A 114 6.09 -9.64 -1.89
C GLY A 114 5.17 -8.78 -2.78
N ASN A 115 4.79 -7.59 -2.34
CA ASN A 115 4.07 -6.61 -3.15
C ASN A 115 5.03 -5.72 -3.92
N VAL A 116 4.62 -5.29 -5.11
CA VAL A 116 5.36 -4.32 -5.91
C VAL A 116 4.64 -2.99 -5.87
N TYR A 117 5.35 -1.95 -5.46
CA TYR A 117 4.87 -0.58 -5.43
C TYR A 117 5.67 0.24 -6.43
N ARG A 118 5.01 1.17 -7.12
CA ARG A 118 5.66 2.15 -7.99
C ARG A 118 5.19 3.56 -7.64
N PHE A 119 6.09 4.34 -7.08
CA PHE A 119 5.82 5.71 -6.66
C PHE A 119 5.93 6.65 -7.86
N VAL A 120 4.83 7.34 -8.17
CA VAL A 120 4.78 8.24 -9.32
C VAL A 120 5.59 9.53 -9.07
N ASN A 121 5.62 10.00 -7.82
CA ASN A 121 6.28 11.25 -7.42
C ASN A 121 7.60 11.03 -6.65
N ALA A 122 8.20 9.85 -6.74
CA ALA A 122 9.46 9.56 -6.06
C ALA A 122 10.31 8.53 -6.81
N LYS A 123 11.61 8.81 -6.91
CA LYS A 123 12.62 7.96 -7.56
C LYS A 123 13.93 8.07 -6.79
N SER A 124 14.77 7.03 -6.87
CA SER A 124 16.15 7.04 -6.36
C SER A 124 16.29 7.54 -4.92
N LYS A 125 15.40 7.10 -4.02
CA LYS A 125 15.38 7.54 -2.62
C LYS A 125 15.09 6.39 -1.67
N THR A 126 15.45 6.56 -0.40
CA THR A 126 15.17 5.59 0.66
C THR A 126 13.99 6.08 1.50
N LEU A 127 12.97 5.24 1.66
CA LEU A 127 11.86 5.47 2.58
C LEU A 127 12.14 4.83 3.93
N ASN A 128 11.84 5.56 5.00
CA ASN A 128 12.01 5.10 6.38
C ASN A 128 10.93 5.71 7.28
N GLY A 129 10.47 4.96 8.28
CA GLY A 129 9.41 5.36 9.19
C GLY A 129 8.01 5.32 8.59
N THR A 130 7.03 5.87 9.31
CA THR A 130 5.64 5.91 8.83
C THR A 130 5.49 6.92 7.70
N VAL A 131 5.06 6.46 6.53
CA VAL A 131 4.86 7.25 5.32
C VAL A 131 3.44 7.04 4.82
N LYS A 132 2.73 8.13 4.50
CA LYS A 132 1.42 8.04 3.86
C LYS A 132 1.57 8.03 2.34
N ALA A 133 0.82 7.17 1.68
CA ALA A 133 0.76 7.15 0.23
C ALA A 133 -0.64 6.79 -0.29
N SER A 134 -1.09 7.51 -1.32
CA SER A 134 -2.37 7.28 -1.97
C SER A 134 -2.22 6.31 -3.13
N VAL A 135 -3.12 5.33 -3.22
CA VAL A 135 -3.23 4.43 -4.38
C VAL A 135 -3.91 5.18 -5.51
N VAL A 136 -3.23 5.30 -6.65
CA VAL A 136 -3.71 6.06 -7.80
C VAL A 136 -4.08 5.17 -8.99
N ASP A 137 -4.20 3.86 -8.77
CA ASP A 137 -4.61 2.93 -9.82
C ASP A 137 -6.08 3.11 -10.23
N LYS A 138 -6.43 2.57 -11.41
CA LYS A 138 -7.80 2.55 -11.91
C LYS A 138 -8.75 1.93 -10.86
N ASN A 139 -9.90 2.57 -10.66
CA ASN A 139 -10.93 2.18 -9.69
C ASN A 139 -10.52 2.33 -8.20
N PHE A 140 -9.37 2.92 -7.89
CA PHE A 140 -9.05 3.47 -6.57
C PHE A 140 -9.24 4.98 -6.50
N ILE A 141 -9.34 5.64 -7.66
CA ILE A 141 -9.62 7.06 -7.83
C ILE A 141 -10.63 7.23 -8.96
N SER A 142 -11.18 8.44 -9.10
CA SER A 142 -12.12 8.76 -10.19
C SER A 142 -11.47 8.56 -11.56
N GLY A 143 -12.28 8.26 -12.59
CA GLY A 143 -11.78 8.08 -13.95
C GLY A 143 -11.06 9.32 -14.51
N SER A 144 -11.49 10.53 -14.13
CA SER A 144 -10.82 11.78 -14.49
C SER A 144 -9.48 11.93 -13.79
N ALA A 145 -9.41 11.62 -12.49
CA ALA A 145 -8.15 11.63 -11.73
C ALA A 145 -7.17 10.59 -12.29
N PHE A 146 -7.64 9.39 -12.63
CA PHE A 146 -6.82 8.34 -13.24
C PHE A 146 -6.20 8.79 -14.56
N LYS A 147 -7.00 9.42 -15.45
CA LYS A 147 -6.50 9.98 -16.71
C LYS A 147 -5.48 11.09 -16.50
N LYS A 148 -5.73 12.00 -15.53
CA LYS A 148 -4.78 13.05 -15.18
C LYS A 148 -3.46 12.49 -14.66
N GLN A 149 -3.51 11.46 -13.84
CA GLN A 149 -2.32 10.83 -13.30
C GLN A 149 -1.58 9.99 -14.36
N ALA A 150 -2.26 9.47 -15.37
CA ALA A 150 -1.63 8.76 -16.49
C ALA A 150 -0.63 9.64 -17.25
N THR A 151 -0.82 10.95 -17.28
CA THR A 151 0.09 11.88 -17.97
C THR A 151 1.39 12.11 -17.19
N THR A 152 1.41 11.83 -15.88
CA THR A 152 2.57 12.05 -15.01
C THR A 152 3.23 10.76 -14.54
N ALA A 153 2.49 9.65 -14.50
CA ALA A 153 2.95 8.35 -14.01
C ALA A 153 4.14 7.78 -14.79
N ASN A 154 4.28 8.11 -16.08
CA ASN A 154 5.38 7.66 -16.95
C ASN A 154 5.77 6.19 -16.72
N SER A 155 4.76 5.32 -16.60
CA SER A 155 4.89 3.90 -16.23
C SER A 155 4.16 3.03 -17.23
N ASP A 156 4.87 2.05 -17.78
CA ASP A 156 4.36 1.01 -18.68
C ASP A 156 3.24 0.17 -18.05
N ALA A 157 3.26 0.05 -16.71
CA ALA A 157 2.29 -0.72 -15.94
C ALA A 157 1.05 0.08 -15.51
N TYR A 158 1.04 1.42 -15.66
CA TYR A 158 0.01 2.26 -15.03
C TYR A 158 -1.41 1.98 -15.54
N ALA A 159 -1.57 1.82 -16.87
CA ALA A 159 -2.86 1.60 -17.48
C ALA A 159 -3.54 0.30 -17.00
N SER A 160 -2.74 -0.75 -16.75
CA SER A 160 -3.24 -2.09 -16.39
C SER A 160 -3.12 -2.41 -14.90
N GLY A 161 -2.28 -1.66 -14.16
CA GLY A 161 -1.87 -2.01 -12.80
C GLY A 161 -0.99 -3.27 -12.73
N THR A 162 -0.48 -3.78 -13.86
CA THR A 162 0.32 -5.01 -13.93
C THR A 162 1.55 -4.81 -14.81
N GLY A 163 2.64 -5.50 -14.48
CA GLY A 163 3.87 -5.49 -15.27
C GLY A 163 4.69 -6.76 -15.05
N VAL A 164 5.77 -6.93 -15.80
CA VAL A 164 6.70 -8.05 -15.60
C VAL A 164 7.76 -7.65 -14.58
N VAL A 165 7.80 -8.34 -13.45
CA VAL A 165 8.80 -8.16 -12.40
C VAL A 165 9.44 -9.52 -12.14
N ASN A 166 10.77 -9.61 -12.23
CA ASN A 166 11.52 -10.86 -12.10
C ASN A 166 10.98 -11.98 -13.02
N GLY A 167 10.62 -11.64 -14.26
CA GLY A 167 10.12 -12.59 -15.27
C GLY A 167 8.67 -13.05 -15.08
N LYS A 168 7.94 -12.53 -14.09
CA LYS A 168 6.54 -12.90 -13.82
C LYS A 168 5.60 -11.71 -13.95
N LYS A 169 4.42 -11.92 -14.54
CA LYS A 169 3.33 -10.93 -14.53
C LYS A 169 2.87 -10.72 -13.09
N THR A 170 3.02 -9.48 -12.61
CA THR A 170 2.85 -9.11 -11.20
C THR A 170 1.96 -7.88 -11.09
N ARG A 171 1.15 -7.82 -10.03
CA ARG A 171 0.38 -6.62 -9.67
C ARG A 171 1.33 -5.53 -9.17
N ILE A 172 1.27 -4.34 -9.76
CA ILE A 172 2.08 -3.18 -9.38
C ILE A 172 1.15 -2.07 -8.90
N TYR A 173 1.16 -1.78 -7.61
CA TYR A 173 0.38 -0.68 -7.03
C TYR A 173 1.07 0.65 -7.32
N HIS A 174 0.41 1.55 -8.05
CA HIS A 174 0.95 2.90 -8.25
C HIS A 174 0.54 3.79 -7.10
N LEU A 175 1.55 4.41 -6.48
CA LEU A 175 1.40 5.22 -5.28
C LEU A 175 1.84 6.66 -5.53
N VAL A 176 1.20 7.60 -4.85
CA VAL A 176 1.67 8.97 -4.69
C VAL A 176 1.93 9.19 -3.21
N LEU A 177 3.16 9.54 -2.86
CA LEU A 177 3.50 9.92 -1.49
C LEU A 177 2.77 11.22 -1.14
N SER A 178 2.12 11.23 0.02
CA SER A 178 1.44 12.40 0.59
C SER A 178 2.42 13.39 1.20
#